data_AF-A0AA88H856-F1
#
_entry.id   AF-A0AA88H856-F1
#
_cell.length_a   1.000
_cell.length_b   1.000
_cell.length_c   1.000
_cell.angle_alpha   90.00
_cell.angle_beta   90.00
_cell.angle_gamma   90.00
#
_symmetry.space_group_name_H-M   'P 1'
#
loop_
_entity.id
_entity.type
_entity.pdbx_description
1 polymer ?
#
loop_
_entity_poly.entity_id
_entity_poly.type
_entity_poly.pdbx_seq_one_letter_code
_entity_poly.pdbx_strand_id
1 'polypeptide(L)'
;MNKKARQAEEAVSCGGTRTIYCLTKEIVSKSRIQECLLKDEDGRCLTDVEKQKERWVSYFKDLLNRLTPPAPPDIPDQLLFTLHISDEKRITDELLSAAKRLKTGKAPGRDCISSEMIKFSLHRALGIWLSFFSLLWQTAKFPKDWRAGAFDKFFKKRDTKEFSNHRRINNLSITAMLFTTIILGKLQA
;
A
#
# COMPACT_ATOMS: atom_id res chain seq x y z
N MET A 1 27.07 -5.77 -40.01
CA MET A 1 27.22 -6.30 -38.64
C MET A 1 26.24 -5.60 -37.72
N ASN A 2 25.55 -6.35 -36.87
CA ASN A 2 24.43 -5.86 -36.05
C ASN A 2 24.95 -5.01 -34.88
N LYS A 3 24.59 -3.71 -34.80
CA LYS A 3 25.12 -2.75 -33.81
C LYS A 3 25.00 -3.25 -32.35
N LYS A 4 23.96 -4.03 -32.06
CA LYS A 4 23.70 -4.63 -30.75
C LYS A 4 24.65 -5.78 -30.38
N ALA A 5 25.15 -6.54 -31.38
CA ALA A 5 26.10 -7.61 -31.14
C ALA A 5 27.45 -7.05 -30.65
N ARG A 6 27.91 -5.97 -31.28
CA ARG A 6 29.13 -5.26 -30.88
C ARG A 6 29.05 -4.69 -29.46
N GLN A 7 27.90 -4.13 -29.09
CA GLN A 7 27.67 -3.64 -27.72
C GLN A 7 27.65 -4.76 -26.67
N ALA A 8 27.18 -5.95 -27.04
CA ALA A 8 27.23 -7.11 -26.15
C ALA A 8 28.66 -7.60 -25.94
N GLU A 9 29.48 -7.65 -26.99
CA GLU A 9 30.90 -8.01 -26.93
C GLU A 9 31.70 -7.03 -26.04
N GLU A 10 31.51 -5.72 -26.22
CA GLU A 10 32.14 -4.70 -25.38
C GLU A 10 31.70 -4.81 -23.91
N ALA A 11 30.42 -5.08 -23.65
CA ALA A 11 29.90 -5.27 -22.29
C ALA A 11 30.46 -6.52 -21.61
N VAL A 12 30.77 -7.58 -22.37
CA VAL A 12 31.47 -8.79 -21.87
C VAL A 12 32.89 -8.44 -21.45
N SER A 13 33.63 -7.70 -22.28
CA SER A 13 34.99 -7.26 -21.96
C SER A 13 35.07 -6.34 -20.73
N CYS A 14 34.02 -5.56 -20.46
CA CYS A 14 33.95 -4.67 -19.30
C CYS A 14 33.27 -5.28 -18.05
N GLY A 15 32.90 -6.58 -18.08
CA GLY A 15 32.23 -7.23 -16.94
C GLY A 15 30.81 -6.71 -16.65
N GLY A 16 30.18 -6.04 -17.61
CA GLY A 16 28.87 -5.38 -17.49
C GLY A 16 27.70 -6.35 -17.59
N THR A 17 27.58 -7.27 -16.64
CA THR A 17 26.53 -8.32 -16.59
C THR A 17 25.10 -7.78 -16.76
N ARG A 18 24.81 -6.60 -16.21
CA ARG A 18 23.51 -5.92 -16.35
C ARG A 18 23.23 -5.49 -17.79
N THR A 19 24.25 -4.97 -18.49
CA THR A 19 24.13 -4.53 -19.88
C THR A 19 23.91 -5.73 -20.81
N ILE A 20 24.62 -6.84 -20.57
CA ILE A 20 24.44 -8.10 -21.29
C ILE A 20 23.02 -8.65 -21.08
N TYR A 21 22.53 -8.64 -19.83
CA TYR A 21 21.17 -9.08 -19.51
C TYR A 21 20.11 -8.21 -20.22
N CYS A 22 20.26 -6.88 -20.19
CA CYS A 22 19.33 -5.98 -20.87
C CYS A 22 19.32 -6.19 -22.39
N LEU A 23 20.49 -6.29 -23.03
CA LEU A 23 20.60 -6.53 -24.48
C LEU A 23 20.03 -7.89 -24.88
N THR A 24 20.35 -8.94 -24.13
CA THR A 24 19.79 -10.29 -24.34
C THR A 24 18.27 -10.28 -24.18
N LYS A 25 17.77 -9.62 -23.13
CA LYS A 25 16.33 -9.47 -22.88
C LYS A 25 15.66 -8.76 -24.04
N GLU A 26 16.25 -7.69 -24.58
CA GLU A 26 15.70 -6.91 -25.69
C GLU A 26 15.70 -7.69 -27.01
N ILE A 27 16.72 -8.51 -27.27
CA ILE A 27 16.81 -9.37 -28.46
C ILE A 27 15.81 -10.54 -28.38
N VAL A 28 15.69 -11.16 -27.21
CA VAL A 28 14.79 -12.30 -26.96
C VAL A 28 13.34 -11.83 -26.83
N SER A 29 13.10 -10.63 -26.30
CA SER A 29 11.78 -10.00 -26.27
C SER A 29 11.44 -9.44 -27.65
N LYS A 30 11.21 -10.33 -28.62
CA LYS A 30 10.31 -9.98 -29.72
C LYS A 30 9.01 -9.53 -29.06
N SER A 31 8.68 -8.26 -29.25
CA SER A 31 7.49 -7.62 -28.73
C SER A 31 6.26 -8.46 -29.07
N ARG A 32 5.78 -9.27 -28.13
CA ARG A 32 4.35 -9.55 -28.02
C ARG A 32 3.73 -8.20 -27.68
N ILE A 33 3.42 -7.43 -28.72
CA ILE A 33 2.37 -6.42 -28.61
C ILE A 33 1.12 -7.25 -28.34
N GLN A 34 0.80 -7.40 -27.06
CA GLN A 34 -0.34 -8.18 -26.63
C GLN A 34 -1.56 -7.30 -26.85
N GLU A 35 -2.17 -7.41 -28.03
CA GLU A 35 -3.34 -6.62 -28.48
C GLU A 35 -4.61 -6.82 -27.66
N CYS A 36 -4.53 -7.52 -26.52
CA CYS A 36 -5.63 -7.62 -25.58
C CYS A 36 -5.05 -7.63 -24.17
N LEU A 37 -5.03 -6.45 -23.55
CA LEU A 37 -4.51 -6.22 -22.21
C LEU A 37 -5.51 -6.69 -21.15
N LEU A 38 -6.80 -6.39 -21.34
CA LEU A 38 -7.88 -6.69 -20.40
C LEU A 38 -9.21 -6.94 -21.14
N LYS A 39 -10.09 -7.78 -20.59
CA LYS A 39 -11.46 -8.04 -21.10
C LYS A 39 -12.49 -7.26 -20.29
N ASP A 40 -13.46 -6.66 -20.95
CA ASP A 40 -14.61 -6.02 -20.33
C ASP A 40 -15.62 -7.04 -19.75
N GLU A 41 -16.70 -6.58 -19.11
CA GLU A 41 -17.79 -7.42 -18.58
C GLU A 41 -18.41 -8.33 -19.66
N ASP A 42 -18.53 -7.81 -20.88
CA ASP A 42 -19.04 -8.54 -22.03
C ASP A 42 -17.98 -9.44 -22.70
N GLY A 43 -16.80 -9.61 -22.08
CA GLY A 43 -15.70 -10.42 -22.61
C GLY A 43 -14.92 -9.79 -23.77
N ARG A 44 -15.23 -8.55 -24.16
CA ARG A 44 -14.57 -7.83 -25.26
C ARG A 44 -13.20 -7.31 -24.84
N CYS A 45 -12.21 -7.39 -25.75
CA CYS A 45 -10.86 -6.88 -25.50
C CYS A 45 -10.85 -5.34 -25.43
N LEU A 46 -10.40 -4.80 -24.30
CA LEU A 46 -10.10 -3.38 -24.11
C LEU A 46 -8.65 -3.12 -24.53
N THR A 47 -8.47 -2.42 -25.65
CA THR A 47 -7.17 -1.98 -26.15
C THR A 47 -6.83 -0.55 -25.70
N ASP A 48 -7.84 0.26 -25.44
CA ASP A 48 -7.70 1.66 -25.00
C ASP A 48 -7.32 1.76 -23.51
N VAL A 49 -6.26 2.53 -23.23
CA VAL A 49 -5.70 2.74 -21.90
C VAL A 49 -6.68 3.49 -20.98
N GLU A 50 -7.44 4.45 -21.49
CA GLU A 50 -8.37 5.23 -20.66
C GLU A 50 -9.57 4.37 -20.25
N LYS A 51 -10.15 3.61 -21.20
CA LYS A 51 -11.23 2.65 -20.89
C LYS A 51 -10.79 1.57 -19.92
N GLN A 52 -9.54 1.10 -20.02
CA GLN A 52 -8.99 0.18 -19.02
C GLN A 52 -8.91 0.81 -17.64
N LYS A 53 -8.48 2.08 -17.51
CA LYS A 53 -8.44 2.79 -16.23
C LYS A 53 -9.83 2.96 -15.65
N GLU A 54 -10.81 3.41 -16.44
CA GLU A 54 -12.20 3.56 -16.02
C GLU A 54 -12.78 2.24 -15.52
N ARG A 55 -12.53 1.15 -16.26
CA ARG A 55 -12.96 -0.19 -15.87
C ARG A 55 -12.32 -0.64 -14.54
N TRP A 56 -11.03 -0.36 -14.34
CA TRP A 56 -10.35 -0.60 -13.05
C TRP A 56 -11.00 0.20 -11.91
N VAL A 57 -11.33 1.47 -12.16
CA VAL A 57 -11.97 2.33 -11.16
C VAL A 57 -13.34 1.77 -10.77
N SER A 58 -14.17 1.39 -11.75
CA SER A 58 -15.50 0.80 -11.48
C SER A 58 -15.38 -0.50 -10.70
N TYR A 59 -14.58 -1.45 -11.19
CA TYR A 59 -14.40 -2.75 -10.54
C TYR A 59 -13.95 -2.63 -9.08
N PHE A 60 -13.00 -1.73 -8.80
CA PHE A 60 -12.55 -1.51 -7.42
C PHE A 60 -13.54 -0.72 -6.58
N LYS A 61 -14.31 0.19 -7.17
CA LYS A 61 -15.36 0.93 -6.46
C LYS A 61 -16.41 -0.05 -5.94
N ASP A 62 -16.84 -0.99 -6.76
CA ASP A 62 -17.83 -2.00 -6.40
C ASP A 62 -17.26 -2.99 -5.37
N LEU A 63 -16.00 -3.38 -5.52
CA LEU A 63 -15.35 -4.32 -4.60
C LEU A 63 -15.13 -3.74 -3.18
N LEU A 64 -14.84 -2.45 -3.07
CA LEU A 64 -14.35 -1.85 -1.82
C LEU A 64 -15.42 -1.07 -1.04
N ASN A 65 -16.38 -0.49 -1.75
CA ASN A 65 -17.45 0.24 -1.10
C ASN A 65 -18.57 -0.76 -0.80
N ARG A 66 -18.54 -1.31 0.42
CA ARG A 66 -19.73 -1.98 0.97
C ARG A 66 -20.79 -0.91 1.24
N LEU A 67 -22.06 -1.28 1.07
CA LEU A 67 -23.18 -0.40 1.44
C LEU A 67 -23.04 0.01 2.91
N THR A 68 -23.28 1.29 3.19
CA THR A 68 -23.33 1.80 4.55
C THR A 68 -24.39 1.00 5.31
N PRO A 69 -24.08 0.44 6.49
CA PRO A 69 -25.07 -0.25 7.30
C PRO A 69 -26.26 0.68 7.57
N PRO A 70 -27.51 0.17 7.56
CA PRO A 70 -28.71 0.99 7.70
C PRO A 70 -28.83 1.67 9.08
N ALA A 71 -28.11 1.16 10.08
CA ALA A 71 -28.01 1.77 11.40
C ALA A 71 -26.55 1.89 11.81
N PRO A 72 -26.18 2.96 12.56
CA PRO A 72 -24.87 3.02 13.19
C PRO A 72 -24.67 1.82 14.12
N PRO A 73 -23.44 1.31 14.25
CA PRO A 73 -23.17 0.24 15.21
C PRO A 73 -23.51 0.72 16.62
N ASP A 74 -24.18 -0.15 17.39
CA ASP A 74 -24.42 0.07 18.81
C ASP A 74 -23.09 -0.12 19.56
N ILE A 75 -22.50 0.99 20.01
CA ILE A 75 -21.21 1.02 20.71
C ILE A 75 -21.50 1.19 22.20
N PRO A 76 -21.19 0.20 23.06
CA PRO A 76 -21.46 0.30 24.49
C PRO A 76 -20.73 1.50 25.12
N ASP A 77 -21.39 2.22 26.03
CA ASP A 77 -20.80 3.36 26.75
C ASP A 77 -19.51 2.98 27.51
N GLN A 78 -19.39 1.73 27.95
CA GLN A 78 -18.18 1.19 28.58
C GLN A 78 -16.96 1.27 27.66
N LEU A 79 -17.14 1.09 26.35
CA LEU A 79 -16.08 1.22 25.35
C LEU A 79 -15.57 2.65 25.23
N LEU A 80 -16.45 3.65 25.41
CA LEU A 80 -16.09 5.07 25.41
C LEU A 80 -15.21 5.43 26.62
N PHE A 81 -15.46 4.84 27.79
CA PHE A 81 -14.61 5.00 28.96
C PHE A 81 -13.25 4.29 28.81
N THR A 82 -13.21 3.09 28.24
CA THR A 82 -11.97 2.34 27.98
C THR A 82 -11.03 3.06 27.00
N LEU A 83 -11.61 3.81 26.06
CA LEU A 83 -10.88 4.63 25.11
C LEU A 83 -10.43 5.99 25.68
N HIS A 84 -10.82 6.34 26.92
CA HIS A 84 -10.38 7.58 27.53
C HIS A 84 -8.88 7.54 27.83
N ILE A 85 -8.17 8.45 27.17
CA ILE A 85 -6.73 8.64 27.26
C ILE A 85 -6.44 9.39 28.57
N SER A 86 -6.42 8.70 29.72
CA SER A 86 -6.18 9.35 31.03
C SER A 86 -4.77 9.16 31.60
N ASP A 87 -3.94 8.28 31.03
CA ASP A 87 -2.59 8.00 31.55
C ASP A 87 -1.51 8.11 30.46
N GLU A 88 -0.71 9.18 30.52
CA GLU A 88 0.42 9.45 29.61
C GLU A 88 1.44 8.32 29.57
N LYS A 89 1.70 7.67 30.71
CA LYS A 89 2.66 6.58 30.81
C LYS A 89 2.15 5.34 30.08
N ARG A 90 0.87 5.01 30.26
CA ARG A 90 0.22 3.88 29.59
C ARG A 90 0.22 4.03 28.06
N ILE A 91 -0.08 5.22 27.54
CA ILE A 91 -0.05 5.48 26.09
C ILE A 91 1.36 5.35 25.53
N THR A 92 2.35 5.80 26.29
CA THR A 92 3.76 5.73 25.91
C THR A 92 4.19 4.27 25.71
N ASP A 93 3.85 3.41 26.66
CA ASP A 93 4.16 1.97 26.58
C ASP A 93 3.39 1.28 25.45
N GLU A 94 2.11 1.60 25.27
CA GLU A 94 1.28 1.10 24.16
C GLU A 94 1.86 1.48 22.80
N LEU A 95 2.28 2.75 22.64
CA LEU A 95 2.89 3.27 21.42
C LEU A 95 4.21 2.58 21.10
N LEU A 96 5.10 2.45 22.09
CA LEU A 96 6.38 1.77 21.93
C LEU A 96 6.19 0.28 21.61
N SER A 97 5.24 -0.38 22.26
CA SER A 97 4.90 -1.78 21.99
C SER A 97 4.32 -1.98 20.58
N ALA A 98 3.39 -1.13 20.17
CA ALA A 98 2.80 -1.17 18.83
C ALA A 98 3.86 -0.90 17.75
N ALA A 99 4.77 0.03 17.97
CA ALA A 99 5.87 0.32 17.04
C ALA A 99 6.85 -0.85 16.90
N LYS A 100 7.17 -1.55 18.01
CA LYS A 100 7.99 -2.78 17.97
C LYS A 100 7.35 -3.86 17.10
N ARG A 101 6.02 -3.98 17.12
CA ARG A 101 5.27 -4.96 16.31
C ARG A 101 5.19 -4.61 14.83
N LEU A 102 5.52 -3.38 14.41
CA LEU A 102 5.57 -3.02 12.99
C LEU A 102 6.62 -3.87 12.28
N LYS A 103 6.25 -4.48 11.15
CA LYS A 103 7.20 -5.21 10.30
C LYS A 103 8.04 -4.22 9.48
N THR A 104 9.36 -4.40 9.53
CA THR A 104 10.36 -3.70 8.72
C THR A 104 10.28 -4.17 7.25
N GLY A 105 10.69 -3.32 6.30
CA GLY A 105 10.70 -3.63 4.87
C GLY A 105 9.34 -3.54 4.20
N LYS A 106 8.33 -2.98 4.90
CA LYS A 106 7.05 -2.64 4.27
C LYS A 106 7.22 -1.37 3.43
N ALA A 107 6.62 -1.38 2.24
CA ALA A 107 6.50 -0.18 1.45
C ALA A 107 5.72 0.90 2.24
N PRO A 108 6.11 2.18 2.17
CA PRO A 108 5.42 3.27 2.86
C PRO A 108 4.16 3.69 2.10
N GLY A 109 3.15 4.20 2.81
CA GLY A 109 1.95 4.73 2.18
C GLY A 109 2.22 6.01 1.37
N ARG A 110 1.15 6.71 0.97
CA ARG A 110 1.24 7.99 0.24
C ARG A 110 1.99 9.07 1.03
N ASP A 111 1.97 8.99 2.36
CA ASP A 111 2.72 9.88 3.25
C ASP A 111 4.24 9.66 3.22
N CYS A 112 4.72 8.62 2.52
CA CYS A 112 6.12 8.24 2.42
C CYS A 112 6.81 7.95 3.77
N ILE A 113 6.03 7.71 4.84
CA ILE A 113 6.57 7.40 6.16
C ILE A 113 6.75 5.89 6.28
N SER A 114 8.00 5.46 6.43
CA SER A 114 8.35 4.05 6.56
C SER A 114 8.31 3.56 8.02
N SER A 115 8.25 2.25 8.22
CA SER A 115 8.28 1.65 9.56
C SER A 115 9.59 1.90 10.30
N GLU A 116 10.68 1.99 9.55
CA GLU A 116 12.04 2.28 9.99
C GLU A 116 12.13 3.71 10.49
N MET A 117 11.56 4.66 9.75
CA MET A 117 11.50 6.07 10.16
C MET A 117 10.74 6.23 11.47
N ILE A 118 9.62 5.53 11.63
CA ILE A 118 8.83 5.54 12.87
C ILE A 118 9.66 4.95 14.03
N LYS A 119 10.21 3.76 13.86
CA LYS A 119 11.01 3.09 14.92
C LYS A 119 12.23 3.94 15.33
N PHE A 120 12.89 4.58 14.38
CA PHE A 120 14.04 5.45 14.64
C PHE A 120 13.62 6.75 15.33
N SER A 121 12.56 7.40 14.84
CA SER A 121 12.11 8.69 15.36
C SER A 121 11.44 8.57 16.72
N LEU A 122 10.78 7.47 17.06
CA LEU A 122 10.16 7.27 18.38
C LEU A 122 11.17 7.34 19.52
N HIS A 123 12.41 6.88 19.31
CA HIS A 123 13.47 7.03 20.32
C HIS A 123 13.89 8.49 20.55
N ARG A 124 13.77 9.35 19.54
CA ARG A 124 14.28 10.74 19.58
C ARG A 124 13.20 11.80 19.78
N ALA A 125 11.97 11.51 19.37
CA ALA A 125 10.89 12.48 19.21
C ALA A 125 9.57 11.93 19.77
N LEU A 126 9.63 11.16 20.85
CA LEU A 126 8.47 10.53 21.48
C LEU A 126 7.37 11.55 21.85
N GLY A 127 7.75 12.69 22.42
CA GLY A 127 6.80 13.75 22.78
C GLY A 127 6.04 14.34 21.58
N ILE A 128 6.68 14.42 20.41
CA ILE A 128 6.04 14.89 19.17
C ILE A 128 5.02 13.84 18.70
N TRP A 129 5.38 12.56 18.73
CA TRP A 129 4.48 11.46 18.37
C TRP A 129 3.25 11.39 19.28
N LEU A 130 3.44 11.53 20.60
CA LEU A 130 2.36 11.55 21.57
C LEU A 130 1.44 12.76 21.35
N SER A 131 2.01 13.95 21.16
CA SER A 131 1.24 15.17 20.87
C SER A 131 0.44 15.03 19.58
N PHE A 132 1.05 14.47 18.53
CA PHE A 132 0.39 14.22 17.26
C PHE A 132 -0.79 13.26 17.40
N PHE A 133 -0.60 12.10 18.05
CA PHE A 133 -1.69 11.13 18.24
C PHE A 133 -2.78 11.62 19.20
N SER A 134 -2.41 12.39 20.22
CA SER A 134 -3.37 13.08 21.11
C SER A 134 -4.22 14.07 20.31
N LEU A 135 -3.60 14.88 19.44
CA LEU A 135 -4.31 15.81 18.58
C LEU A 135 -5.27 15.09 17.62
N LEU A 136 -4.84 13.98 16.99
CA LEU A 136 -5.71 13.16 16.14
C LEU A 136 -6.90 12.61 16.92
N TRP A 137 -6.66 12.14 18.14
CA TRP A 137 -7.68 11.58 19.02
C TRP A 137 -8.73 12.63 19.40
N GLN A 138 -8.30 13.80 19.86
CA GLN A 138 -9.20 14.88 20.31
C GLN A 138 -9.98 15.51 19.16
N THR A 139 -9.35 15.70 18.01
CA THR A 139 -9.97 16.41 16.88
C THR A 139 -10.73 15.50 15.93
N ALA A 140 -10.48 14.18 15.96
CA ALA A 140 -10.93 13.22 14.96
C ALA A 140 -10.58 13.61 13.51
N LYS A 141 -9.59 14.50 13.31
CA LYS A 141 -9.14 14.98 11.99
C LYS A 141 -7.91 14.21 11.55
N PHE A 142 -8.08 13.32 10.58
CA PHE A 142 -6.99 12.50 10.05
C PHE A 142 -6.34 13.13 8.81
N PRO A 143 -5.01 12.93 8.61
CA PRO A 143 -4.34 13.33 7.38
C PRO A 143 -5.04 12.73 6.14
N LYS A 144 -5.16 13.53 5.07
CA LYS A 144 -5.80 13.09 3.82
C LYS A 144 -5.11 11.86 3.23
N ASP A 145 -3.78 11.79 3.36
CA ASP A 145 -2.97 10.70 2.82
C ASP A 145 -3.24 9.35 3.50
N TRP A 146 -3.79 9.34 4.72
CA TRP A 146 -4.19 8.09 5.40
C TRP A 146 -5.42 7.46 4.77
N ARG A 147 -6.28 8.26 4.14
CA ARG A 147 -7.50 7.80 3.44
C ARG A 147 -7.20 7.32 2.02
N ALA A 148 -6.07 7.73 1.47
CA ALA A 148 -5.73 7.50 0.08
C ALA A 148 -4.63 6.43 -0.05
N GLY A 149 -5.02 5.16 -0.05
CA GLY A 149 -4.10 4.06 -0.34
C GLY A 149 -3.51 4.18 -1.75
N ALA A 150 -2.22 3.92 -1.90
CA ALA A 150 -1.62 3.70 -3.22
C ALA A 150 -2.02 2.31 -3.73
N PHE A 151 -2.45 2.22 -4.98
CA PHE A 151 -2.98 1.00 -5.58
C PHE A 151 -1.98 0.38 -6.55
N ASP A 152 -1.30 -0.66 -6.08
CA ASP A 152 -0.48 -1.49 -6.95
C ASP A 152 -1.30 -2.69 -7.41
N LYS A 153 -1.31 -2.92 -8.73
CA LYS A 153 -1.96 -4.06 -9.37
C LYS A 153 -0.98 -5.22 -9.40
N PHE A 154 -1.33 -6.33 -8.76
CA PHE A 154 -0.53 -7.55 -8.75
C PHE A 154 -1.32 -8.71 -9.34
N PHE A 155 -0.83 -9.28 -10.44
CA PHE A 155 -1.45 -10.45 -11.04
C PHE A 155 -1.25 -11.69 -10.15
N LYS A 156 -2.33 -12.44 -9.85
CA LYS A 156 -2.24 -13.68 -9.07
C LYS A 156 -1.80 -14.86 -9.95
N LYS A 157 -2.72 -15.46 -10.73
CA LYS A 157 -2.57 -16.63 -11.60
C LYS A 157 -3.73 -16.65 -12.64
N ARG A 158 -3.62 -17.47 -13.70
CA ARG A 158 -4.62 -17.70 -14.80
C ARG A 158 -4.57 -16.69 -15.97
N ASP A 159 -5.70 -16.28 -16.54
CA ASP A 159 -5.73 -15.36 -17.68
C ASP A 159 -5.41 -13.95 -17.18
N THR A 160 -4.31 -13.37 -17.69
CA THR A 160 -3.88 -11.99 -17.39
C THR A 160 -4.85 -10.95 -17.95
N LYS A 161 -5.80 -11.36 -18.80
CA LYS A 161 -6.81 -10.46 -19.37
C LYS A 161 -8.01 -10.28 -18.47
N GLU A 162 -8.17 -11.08 -17.42
CA GLU A 162 -9.36 -11.04 -16.56
C GLU A 162 -9.11 -10.21 -15.29
N PHE A 163 -9.99 -9.24 -15.02
CA PHE A 163 -9.86 -8.32 -13.88
C PHE A 163 -9.89 -9.05 -12.52
N SER A 164 -10.71 -10.10 -12.40
CA SER A 164 -10.87 -10.93 -11.19
C SER A 164 -9.57 -11.63 -10.75
N ASN A 165 -8.67 -11.92 -11.70
CA ASN A 165 -7.39 -12.60 -11.46
C ASN A 165 -6.29 -11.66 -10.94
N HIS A 166 -6.58 -10.37 -10.79
CA HIS A 166 -5.65 -9.40 -10.23
C HIS A 166 -5.99 -9.10 -8.77
N ARG A 167 -4.96 -9.09 -7.93
CA ARG A 167 -5.04 -8.60 -6.56
C ARG A 167 -4.61 -7.14 -6.51
N ARG A 168 -5.34 -6.33 -5.75
CA ARG A 168 -4.82 -5.04 -5.31
C ARG A 168 -3.97 -5.21 -4.06
N ILE A 169 -2.79 -4.60 -4.05
CA ILE A 169 -2.05 -4.36 -2.82
C ILE A 169 -2.31 -2.91 -2.43
N ASN A 170 -2.95 -2.74 -1.27
CA ASN A 170 -3.14 -1.43 -0.67
C ASN A 170 -1.95 -1.12 0.19
N ASN A 171 -1.17 -0.14 -0.23
CA ASN A 171 -0.15 0.41 0.62
C ASN A 171 -0.75 1.51 1.50
N LEU A 172 -1.18 1.12 2.71
CA LEU A 172 -1.72 2.03 3.72
C LEU A 172 -0.58 2.78 4.43
N SER A 173 -0.90 3.99 4.91
CA SER A 173 0.01 4.73 5.79
C SER A 173 0.40 3.86 6.99
N ILE A 174 1.72 3.72 7.20
CA ILE A 174 2.25 2.97 8.34
C ILE A 174 1.93 3.69 9.64
N THR A 175 1.87 5.02 9.60
CA THR A 175 1.43 5.86 10.71
C THR A 175 -0.04 5.61 11.06
N ALA A 176 -0.91 5.51 10.06
CA ALA A 176 -2.31 5.13 10.27
C ALA A 176 -2.45 3.72 10.86
N MET A 177 -1.66 2.76 10.37
CA MET A 177 -1.61 1.41 10.91
C MET A 177 -1.15 1.41 12.38
N LEU A 178 -0.16 2.22 12.74
CA LEU A 178 0.30 2.35 14.11
C LEU A 178 -0.80 2.87 15.03
N PHE A 179 -1.44 3.97 14.66
CA PHE A 179 -2.52 4.58 15.43
C PHE A 179 -3.71 3.62 15.62
N THR A 180 -4.16 2.97 14.54
CA THR A 180 -5.26 1.99 14.62
C THR A 180 -4.89 0.74 15.43
N THR A 181 -3.62 0.34 15.44
CA THR A 181 -3.14 -0.76 16.28
C THR A 181 -3.25 -0.43 17.77
N ILE A 182 -2.95 0.81 18.16
CA ILE A 182 -3.08 1.29 19.55
C ILE A 182 -4.56 1.25 19.96
N ILE A 183 -5.43 1.78 19.10
CA ILE A 183 -6.89 1.76 19.34
C ILE A 183 -7.40 0.32 19.47
N LEU A 184 -7.02 -0.56 18.55
CA LEU A 184 -7.43 -1.97 18.59
C LEU A 184 -6.97 -2.65 19.88
N GLY A 185 -5.75 -2.36 20.34
CA GLY A 185 -5.25 -2.87 21.62
C GLY A 185 -6.10 -2.43 22.81
N LYS A 186 -6.61 -1.19 22.80
CA LYS A 186 -7.53 -0.69 23.84
C LYS A 186 -8.91 -1.32 23.78
N LEU A 187 -9.39 -1.66 22.57
CA LEU A 187 -10.70 -2.30 22.39
C LEU A 187 -10.71 -3.79 22.77
N GLN A 188 -9.54 -4.43 22.77
CA GLN A 188 -9.37 -5.85 23.08
C GLN A 188 -8.92 -6.11 24.53
N ALA A 189 -8.65 -5.05 25.31
CA ALA A 189 -8.23 -5.10 26.71
C ALA A 189 -9.43 -4.94 27.63
#